data_AF-A0A090RL79-F1
#
_entry.id   AF-A0A090RL79-F1
#
_cell.length_a   1.000
_cell.length_b   1.000
_cell.length_c   1.000
_cell.angle_alpha   90.00
_cell.angle_beta   90.00
_cell.angle_gamma   90.00
#
_symmetry.space_group_name_H-M   'P 1'
#
loop_
_entity.id
_entity.type
_entity.pdbx_description
1 polymer ?
#
loop_
_entity_poly.entity_id
_entity_poly.type
_entity_poly.pdbx_seq_one_letter_code
_entity_poly.pdbx_strand_id
1 'polypeptide(L)'
;MSTVMDSFSWLYGKPSCQGRIKVEPEDFVVKENLGFAFAGTGEHFMVKIRKTGENTKYVVNELAKACGVKSRDVSWAGLKDRHAVTEQWLSVHLPGKADPELSAFEAEHPGVEVLETARHDKKLRPGDLVGNAFQLRLRDLDQPEEVIARLAQIREHGVPNYFGEQRFGHNGNNVTKARAWGNDEFRVRDKSKRSFYLSAARSWMFNQVLSARIENNTVRSVMAGDWLESEADPRGMLVATVTDSIQQDVDAGRLSITAPMMGDNALPTTADAQAFEMAIVEQERHC
;
A
#
# COMPACT_ATOMS: atom_id res chain seq x y z
N MET A 1 9.97 -6.66 -21.62
CA MET A 1 10.75 -7.33 -20.55
C MET A 1 9.73 -7.93 -19.61
N SER A 2 9.89 -9.20 -19.24
CA SER A 2 8.98 -9.83 -18.29
C SER A 2 9.22 -9.26 -16.90
N THR A 3 8.15 -8.85 -16.22
CA THR A 3 8.23 -8.34 -14.84
C THR A 3 8.10 -9.48 -13.85
N VAL A 4 8.55 -9.26 -12.60
CA VAL A 4 8.36 -10.24 -11.53
C VAL A 4 6.87 -10.50 -11.23
N MET A 5 5.97 -9.63 -11.70
CA MET A 5 4.53 -9.77 -11.54
C MET A 5 3.90 -10.69 -12.59
N ASP A 6 4.59 -10.97 -13.71
CA ASP A 6 4.03 -11.74 -14.82
C ASP A 6 3.79 -13.21 -14.46
N SER A 7 4.38 -13.69 -13.35
CA SER A 7 4.15 -15.03 -12.82
C SER A 7 2.84 -15.18 -12.04
N PHE A 8 2.16 -14.08 -11.71
CA PHE A 8 0.90 -14.12 -10.96
C PHE A 8 -0.33 -14.11 -11.88
N SER A 9 -1.38 -14.75 -11.38
CA SER A 9 -2.62 -14.93 -12.10
C SER A 9 -3.52 -13.69 -12.10
N TRP A 10 -4.25 -13.53 -13.20
CA TRP A 10 -5.15 -12.41 -13.43
C TRP A 10 -6.59 -12.84 -13.16
N LEU A 11 -7.26 -12.20 -12.19
CA LEU A 11 -8.64 -12.53 -11.84
C LEU A 11 -9.61 -12.43 -13.03
N TYR A 12 -9.42 -11.44 -13.90
CA TYR A 12 -10.25 -11.21 -15.08
C TYR A 12 -9.52 -11.58 -16.38
N GLY A 13 -8.54 -12.48 -16.30
CA GLY A 13 -7.63 -12.78 -17.40
C GLY A 13 -6.67 -11.62 -17.73
N LYS A 14 -5.56 -11.94 -18.41
CA LYS A 14 -4.57 -10.95 -18.81
C LYS A 14 -5.20 -9.93 -19.78
N PRO A 15 -5.04 -8.61 -19.54
CA PRO A 15 -5.50 -7.59 -20.49
C PRO A 15 -4.89 -7.76 -21.88
N SER A 16 -5.72 -7.64 -22.92
CA SER A 16 -5.27 -7.58 -24.31
C SER A 16 -5.04 -6.14 -24.79
N CYS A 17 -5.57 -5.15 -24.06
CA CYS A 17 -5.37 -3.73 -24.30
C CYS A 17 -4.04 -3.21 -23.75
N GLN A 18 -3.55 -2.13 -24.34
CA GLN A 18 -2.39 -1.37 -23.90
C GLN A 18 -2.73 0.11 -23.74
N GLY A 19 -2.15 0.72 -22.72
CA GLY A 19 -2.21 2.15 -22.50
C GLY A 19 -1.05 2.60 -21.63
N ARG A 20 -0.91 3.92 -21.48
CA ARG A 20 0.18 4.53 -20.71
C ARG A 20 -0.36 5.20 -19.46
N ILE A 21 0.33 4.98 -18.35
CA ILE A 21 0.07 5.61 -17.06
C ILE A 21 1.26 6.49 -16.68
N LYS A 22 1.05 7.53 -15.86
CA LYS A 22 2.10 8.45 -15.39
C LYS A 22 2.89 9.07 -16.56
N VAL A 23 2.21 9.45 -17.65
CA VAL A 23 2.87 10.16 -18.77
C VAL A 23 3.22 11.57 -18.33
N GLU A 24 2.27 12.24 -17.68
CA GLU A 24 2.44 13.51 -16.98
C GLU A 24 2.14 13.32 -15.48
N PRO A 25 2.71 14.14 -14.57
CA PRO A 25 2.39 14.07 -13.14
C PRO A 25 0.89 14.15 -12.84
N GLU A 26 0.14 14.95 -13.60
CA GLU A 26 -1.30 15.19 -13.47
C GLU A 26 -2.13 13.95 -13.84
N ASP A 27 -1.54 12.98 -14.54
CA ASP A 27 -2.19 11.70 -14.82
C ASP A 27 -2.28 10.79 -13.60
N PHE A 28 -1.57 11.12 -12.52
CA PHE A 28 -1.52 10.32 -11.31
C PHE A 28 -1.65 11.24 -10.11
N VAL A 29 -2.90 11.49 -9.72
CA VAL A 29 -3.23 12.31 -8.55
C VAL A 29 -3.49 11.42 -7.35
N VAL A 30 -2.82 11.70 -6.24
CA VAL A 30 -2.99 10.98 -4.97
C VAL A 30 -3.33 11.97 -3.88
N LYS A 31 -4.50 11.81 -3.25
CA LYS A 31 -4.92 12.63 -2.12
C LYS A 31 -4.97 11.80 -0.85
N GLU A 32 -4.14 12.16 0.12
CA GLU A 32 -4.10 11.48 1.41
C GLU A 32 -5.40 11.67 2.19
N ASN A 33 -5.88 10.57 2.80
CA ASN A 33 -6.99 10.58 3.73
C ASN A 33 -6.52 10.06 5.10
N LEU A 34 -6.47 10.96 6.08
CA LEU A 34 -6.07 10.60 7.44
C LEU A 34 -7.16 9.82 8.20
N GLY A 35 -8.44 10.03 7.83
CA GLY A 35 -9.58 9.41 8.50
C GLY A 35 -10.01 10.07 9.82
N PHE A 36 -9.42 11.22 10.15
CA PHE A 36 -9.79 12.01 11.32
C PHE A 36 -9.59 13.51 11.05
N ALA A 37 -10.27 14.34 11.84
CA ALA A 37 -10.10 15.78 11.84
C ALA A 37 -9.08 16.22 12.89
N PHE A 38 -8.43 17.36 12.67
CA PHE A 38 -7.50 17.93 13.64
C PHE A 38 -8.22 18.67 14.77
N ALA A 39 -7.55 18.73 15.93
CA ALA A 39 -8.12 19.28 17.16
C ALA A 39 -8.29 20.81 17.14
N GLY A 40 -7.70 21.51 16.17
CA GLY A 40 -7.68 22.98 16.09
C GLY A 40 -6.78 23.65 17.14
N THR A 41 -6.18 22.87 18.05
CA THR A 41 -5.25 23.31 19.08
C THR A 41 -4.15 22.26 19.28
N GLY A 42 -3.03 22.66 19.89
CA GLY A 42 -1.94 21.76 20.26
C GLY A 42 -0.58 22.19 19.72
N GLU A 43 0.44 21.39 20.04
CA GLU A 43 1.83 21.73 19.75
C GLU A 43 2.23 21.45 18.30
N HIS A 44 1.41 20.74 17.53
CA HIS A 44 1.72 20.39 16.14
C HIS A 44 0.98 21.31 15.18
N PHE A 45 1.76 21.97 14.32
CA PHE A 45 1.26 22.71 13.17
C PHE A 45 1.17 21.76 11.98
N MET A 46 -0.06 21.51 11.54
CA MET A 46 -0.39 20.62 10.44
C MET A 46 -0.47 21.44 9.17
N VAL A 47 0.22 20.99 8.13
CA VAL A 47 0.28 21.68 6.84
C VAL A 47 -0.09 20.68 5.75
N LYS A 48 -1.22 20.90 5.09
CA LYS A 48 -1.61 20.16 3.89
C LYS A 48 -0.92 20.80 2.70
N ILE A 49 -0.12 20.01 2.00
CA ILE A 49 0.57 20.46 0.81
C ILE A 49 0.08 19.69 -0.40
N ARG A 50 -0.02 20.36 -1.55
CA ARG A 50 0.03 19.74 -2.88
C ARG A 50 1.45 19.88 -3.39
N LYS A 51 2.04 18.78 -3.85
CA LYS A 51 3.36 18.80 -4.52
C LYS A 51 3.29 18.15 -5.89
N THR A 52 4.07 18.67 -6.83
CA THR A 52 4.21 18.14 -8.20
C THR A 52 5.70 17.95 -8.52
N GLY A 53 6.12 16.73 -8.85
CA GLY A 53 7.51 16.45 -9.23
C GLY A 53 8.54 16.44 -8.09
N GLU A 54 8.12 16.80 -6.88
CA GLU A 54 9.01 16.97 -5.72
C GLU A 54 9.11 15.73 -4.82
N ASN A 55 10.27 15.58 -4.17
CA ASN A 55 10.52 14.54 -3.18
C ASN A 55 10.01 14.98 -1.80
N THR A 56 9.23 14.14 -1.09
CA THR A 56 8.74 14.45 0.25
C THR A 56 9.84 14.88 1.21
N LYS A 57 11.04 14.27 1.17
CA LYS A 57 12.17 14.66 2.04
C LYS A 57 12.70 16.06 1.74
N TYR A 58 12.69 16.47 0.48
CA TYR A 58 13.09 17.82 0.09
C TYR A 58 12.09 18.83 0.67
N VAL A 59 10.80 18.63 0.42
CA VAL A 59 9.74 19.52 0.92
C VAL A 59 9.75 19.61 2.46
N VAL A 60 9.98 18.49 3.14
CA VAL A 60 10.12 18.44 4.61
C VAL A 60 11.28 19.31 5.10
N ASN A 61 12.43 19.28 4.43
CA ASN A 61 13.59 20.07 4.84
C ASN A 61 13.34 21.57 4.64
N GLU A 62 12.75 21.96 3.52
CA GLU A 62 12.47 23.36 3.23
C GLU A 62 11.36 23.91 4.13
N LEU A 63 10.30 23.14 4.38
CA LEU A 63 9.26 23.50 5.34
C LEU A 63 9.84 23.67 6.76
N ALA A 64 10.76 22.79 7.17
CA ALA A 64 11.42 22.91 8.47
C ALA A 64 12.20 24.23 8.60
N LYS A 65 12.89 24.66 7.53
CA LYS A 65 13.59 25.96 7.51
C LYS A 65 12.60 27.12 7.60
N ALA A 66 11.52 27.09 6.83
CA ALA A 66 10.48 28.11 6.85
C ALA A 66 9.84 28.25 8.25
N CYS A 67 9.67 27.13 8.96
CA CYS A 67 9.14 27.12 10.33
C CYS A 67 10.20 27.35 11.42
N GLY A 68 11.49 27.49 11.07
CA GLY A 68 12.58 27.67 12.03
C GLY A 68 12.79 26.48 12.97
N VAL A 69 12.61 25.25 12.48
CA VAL A 69 12.80 24.00 13.24
C VAL A 69 13.74 23.04 12.51
N LYS A 70 14.08 21.91 13.13
CA LYS A 70 14.91 20.87 12.49
C LYS A 70 14.02 19.94 11.68
N SER A 71 14.53 19.36 10.59
CA SER A 71 13.77 18.42 9.76
C SER A 71 13.20 17.21 10.51
N ARG A 72 13.85 16.78 11.61
CA ARG A 72 13.36 15.68 12.46
C ARG A 72 12.07 16.02 13.23
N ASP A 73 11.79 17.31 13.39
CA ASP A 73 10.62 17.85 14.06
C ASP A 73 9.44 17.97 13.08
N VAL A 74 9.67 17.65 11.80
CA VAL A 74 8.66 17.51 10.75
C VAL A 74 8.42 16.04 10.45
N SER A 75 7.17 15.65 10.28
CA SER A 75 6.75 14.25 10.10
C SER A 75 5.52 14.13 9.20
N TRP A 76 5.21 12.91 8.77
CA TRP A 76 4.15 12.62 7.80
C TRP A 76 3.64 11.19 7.95
N ALA A 77 2.44 10.91 7.43
CA ALA A 77 1.78 9.62 7.57
C ALA A 77 2.28 8.56 6.56
N GLY A 78 2.66 8.96 5.35
CA GLY A 78 3.19 8.02 4.36
C GLY A 78 4.00 8.70 3.25
N LEU A 79 4.92 7.95 2.65
CA LEU A 79 5.62 8.45 1.47
C LEU A 79 4.66 8.52 0.27
N LYS A 80 4.85 9.51 -0.59
CA LYS A 80 4.08 9.71 -1.80
C LYS A 80 5.00 9.70 -3.02
N ASP A 81 4.46 9.27 -4.16
CA ASP A 81 5.19 9.23 -5.41
C ASP A 81 5.76 10.61 -5.78
N ARG A 82 6.97 10.61 -6.37
CA ARG A 82 7.58 11.82 -6.92
C ARG A 82 6.95 12.21 -8.26
N HIS A 83 6.70 11.22 -9.11
CA HIS A 83 6.17 11.39 -10.47
C HIS A 83 4.64 11.35 -10.47
N ALA A 84 4.06 12.28 -9.70
CA ALA A 84 2.62 12.37 -9.42
C ALA A 84 2.30 13.76 -8.86
N VAL A 85 1.03 14.17 -8.95
CA VAL A 85 0.48 15.26 -8.13
C VAL A 85 -0.02 14.66 -6.83
N THR A 86 0.53 15.08 -5.69
CA THR A 86 0.21 14.44 -4.41
C THR A 86 -0.18 15.45 -3.36
N GLU A 87 -1.32 15.23 -2.71
CA GLU A 87 -1.76 15.96 -1.52
C GLU A 87 -1.48 15.13 -0.28
N GLN A 88 -0.75 15.68 0.69
CA GLN A 88 -0.43 15.00 1.95
C GLN A 88 -0.31 16.01 3.10
N TRP A 89 -0.47 15.51 4.32
CA TRP A 89 -0.27 16.28 5.53
C TRP A 89 1.14 16.10 6.08
N LEU A 90 1.75 17.24 6.42
CA LEU A 90 2.98 17.31 7.19
C LEU A 90 2.67 17.85 8.59
N SER A 91 3.32 17.30 9.60
CA SER A 91 3.21 17.72 11.00
C SER A 91 4.52 18.31 11.47
N VAL A 92 4.51 19.61 11.78
CA VAL A 92 5.65 20.37 12.30
C VAL A 92 5.46 20.56 13.80
N HIS A 93 6.40 20.10 14.63
CA HIS A 93 6.34 20.33 16.08
C HIS A 93 6.75 21.78 16.42
N LEU A 94 5.78 22.59 16.85
CA LEU A 94 5.89 24.02 17.17
C LEU A 94 5.19 24.34 18.51
N PRO A 95 5.73 23.87 19.64
CA PRO A 95 5.13 24.11 20.97
C PRO A 95 5.22 25.59 21.36
N GLY A 96 4.09 26.17 21.77
CA GLY A 96 4.01 27.54 22.26
C GLY A 96 4.36 28.64 21.24
N LYS A 97 4.55 28.29 19.97
CA LYS A 97 4.83 29.24 18.88
C LYS A 97 3.55 29.51 18.09
N ALA A 98 3.42 30.73 17.58
CA ALA A 98 2.39 31.09 16.62
C ALA A 98 2.55 30.31 15.30
N ASP A 99 1.50 30.29 14.50
CA ASP A 99 1.48 29.66 13.18
C ASP A 99 2.42 30.44 12.23
N PRO A 100 3.38 29.79 11.57
CA PRO A 100 4.25 30.44 10.60
C PRO A 100 3.48 30.88 9.35
N GLU A 101 3.80 32.06 8.83
CA GLU A 101 3.37 32.49 7.50
C GLU A 101 4.18 31.76 6.41
N LEU A 102 3.51 31.04 5.52
CA LEU A 102 4.15 30.17 4.51
C LEU A 102 4.19 30.75 3.10
N SER A 103 3.70 31.99 2.89
CA SER A 103 3.66 32.62 1.56
C SER A 103 5.04 32.77 0.90
N ALA A 104 6.06 33.12 1.67
CA ALA A 104 7.45 33.18 1.18
C ALA A 104 7.98 31.79 0.78
N PHE A 105 7.64 30.76 1.56
CA PHE A 105 7.99 29.38 1.25
C PHE A 105 7.36 28.92 -0.07
N GLU A 106 6.07 29.20 -0.30
CA GLU A 106 5.41 28.86 -1.57
C GLU A 106 6.02 29.61 -2.76
N ALA A 107 6.38 30.89 -2.59
CA ALA A 107 7.03 31.68 -3.63
C ALA A 107 8.43 31.13 -4.01
N GLU A 108 9.19 30.63 -3.04
CA GLU A 108 10.51 30.01 -3.27
C GLU A 108 10.42 28.58 -3.83
N HIS A 109 9.29 27.89 -3.62
CA HIS A 109 9.08 26.49 -4.00
C HIS A 109 7.84 26.31 -4.87
N PRO A 110 7.86 26.75 -6.15
CA PRO A 110 6.67 26.75 -7.03
C PRO A 110 6.09 25.35 -7.33
N GLY A 111 6.84 24.27 -7.04
CA GLY A 111 6.35 22.90 -7.12
C GLY A 111 5.55 22.43 -5.90
N VAL A 112 5.36 23.30 -4.91
CA VAL A 112 4.66 23.03 -3.65
C VAL A 112 3.65 24.15 -3.37
N GLU A 113 2.42 23.76 -3.10
CA GLU A 113 1.32 24.66 -2.74
C GLU A 113 0.79 24.25 -1.36
N VAL A 114 0.58 25.21 -0.47
CA VAL A 114 -0.03 25.02 0.84
C VAL A 114 -1.54 25.18 0.67
N LEU A 115 -2.28 24.09 0.88
CA LEU A 115 -3.73 24.06 0.67
C LEU A 115 -4.50 24.42 1.94
N GLU A 116 -3.97 24.00 3.09
CA GLU A 116 -4.68 24.07 4.36
C GLU A 116 -3.69 23.96 5.51
N THR A 117 -3.98 24.64 6.62
CA THR A 117 -3.22 24.53 7.86
C THR A 117 -4.14 24.32 9.04
N ALA A 118 -3.68 23.57 10.05
CA ALA A 118 -4.44 23.33 11.27
C ALA A 118 -3.50 23.10 12.48
N ARG A 119 -4.07 23.01 13.67
CA ARG A 119 -3.36 22.60 14.89
C ARG A 119 -3.85 21.27 15.41
N HIS A 120 -2.93 20.49 15.96
CA HIS A 120 -3.24 19.20 16.58
C HIS A 120 -2.34 18.93 17.80
N ASP A 121 -2.84 18.11 18.70
CA ASP A 121 -2.17 17.69 19.93
C ASP A 121 -1.10 16.61 19.68
N LYS A 122 -1.26 15.81 18.62
CA LYS A 122 -0.37 14.67 18.33
C LYS A 122 0.42 14.85 17.04
N LYS A 123 1.63 14.30 17.06
CA LYS A 123 2.49 14.13 15.89
C LYS A 123 1.88 13.13 14.90
N LEU A 124 1.90 13.42 13.60
CA LEU A 124 1.64 12.43 12.57
C LEU A 124 2.79 11.42 12.46
N ARG A 125 2.48 10.14 12.54
CA ARG A 125 3.44 9.04 12.46
C ARG A 125 3.24 8.24 11.16
N PRO A 126 4.29 7.58 10.66
CA PRO A 126 4.13 6.63 9.55
C PRO A 126 3.05 5.59 9.87
N GLY A 127 2.03 5.52 9.02
CA GLY A 127 0.85 4.66 9.21
C GLY A 127 -0.39 5.39 9.74
N ASP A 128 -0.30 6.65 10.15
CA ASP A 128 -1.46 7.45 10.62
C ASP A 128 -2.30 7.96 9.44
N LEU A 129 -2.76 7.05 8.57
CA LEU A 129 -3.72 7.32 7.51
C LEU A 129 -4.66 6.12 7.33
N VAL A 130 -5.90 6.39 6.91
CA VAL A 130 -6.83 5.32 6.53
C VAL A 130 -6.66 4.91 5.08
N GLY A 131 -6.17 5.81 4.22
CA GLY A 131 -5.97 5.48 2.81
C GLY A 131 -5.63 6.68 1.94
N ASN A 132 -5.75 6.48 0.63
CA ASN A 132 -5.51 7.52 -0.36
C ASN A 132 -6.62 7.47 -1.41
N ALA A 133 -7.12 8.64 -1.81
CA ALA A 133 -7.98 8.76 -2.98
C ALA A 133 -7.10 8.94 -4.22
N PHE A 134 -7.29 8.09 -5.22
CA PHE A 134 -6.57 8.12 -6.48
C PHE A 134 -7.46 8.68 -7.58
N GLN A 135 -6.90 9.57 -8.40
CA GLN A 135 -7.46 9.95 -9.69
C GLN A 135 -6.40 9.70 -10.75
N LEU A 136 -6.71 8.80 -11.68
CA LEU A 136 -5.77 8.31 -12.67
C LEU A 136 -6.26 8.66 -14.08
N ARG A 137 -5.34 9.02 -14.97
CA ARG A 137 -5.59 9.15 -16.41
C ARG A 137 -4.74 8.13 -17.16
N LEU A 138 -5.41 7.27 -17.92
CA LEU A 138 -4.77 6.41 -18.89
C LEU A 138 -4.72 7.15 -20.23
N ARG A 139 -3.54 7.20 -20.86
CA ARG A 139 -3.32 7.81 -22.17
C ARG A 139 -3.03 6.74 -23.21
N ASP A 140 -3.21 7.09 -24.48
CA ASP A 140 -2.84 6.25 -25.64
C ASP A 140 -3.44 4.84 -25.54
N LEU A 141 -4.70 4.75 -25.10
CA LEU A 141 -5.40 3.49 -24.88
C LEU A 141 -5.93 2.94 -26.20
N ASP A 142 -5.46 1.75 -26.60
CA ASP A 142 -5.80 1.13 -27.89
C ASP A 142 -7.22 0.55 -27.94
N GLN A 143 -7.71 0.01 -26.83
CA GLN A 143 -9.02 -0.63 -26.72
C GLN A 143 -9.77 -0.14 -25.47
N PRO A 144 -10.34 1.09 -25.49
CA PRO A 144 -11.03 1.66 -24.34
C PRO A 144 -12.21 0.84 -23.83
N GLU A 145 -12.94 0.20 -24.74
CA GLU A 145 -14.12 -0.63 -24.40
C GLU A 145 -13.74 -1.85 -23.53
N GLU A 146 -12.57 -2.47 -23.77
CA GLU A 146 -12.07 -3.57 -22.93
C GLU A 146 -11.82 -3.09 -21.50
N VAL A 147 -11.20 -1.91 -21.35
CA VAL A 147 -10.95 -1.31 -20.03
C VAL A 147 -12.26 -0.96 -19.32
N ILE A 148 -13.24 -0.39 -20.03
CA ILE A 148 -14.56 -0.07 -19.46
C ILE A 148 -15.25 -1.33 -18.95
N ALA A 149 -15.25 -2.41 -19.73
CA ALA A 149 -15.82 -3.70 -19.31
C ALA A 149 -15.12 -4.26 -18.07
N ARG A 150 -13.77 -4.18 -18.01
CA ARG A 150 -13.00 -4.59 -16.83
C ARG A 150 -13.28 -3.71 -15.62
N LEU A 151 -13.44 -2.40 -15.78
CA LEU A 151 -13.81 -1.50 -14.68
C LEU A 151 -15.18 -1.86 -14.09
N ALA A 152 -16.13 -2.32 -14.91
CA ALA A 152 -17.41 -2.82 -14.42
C ALA A 152 -17.23 -4.06 -13.52
N GLN A 153 -16.39 -5.01 -13.93
CA GLN A 153 -16.04 -6.20 -13.12
C GLN A 153 -15.34 -5.80 -11.82
N ILE A 154 -14.36 -4.89 -11.89
CA ILE A 154 -13.63 -4.38 -10.72
C ILE A 154 -14.57 -3.70 -9.73
N ARG A 155 -15.55 -2.94 -10.22
CA ARG A 155 -16.54 -2.28 -9.35
C ARG A 155 -17.37 -3.29 -8.55
N GLU A 156 -17.67 -4.44 -9.13
CA GLU A 156 -18.54 -5.44 -8.51
C GLU A 156 -17.77 -6.45 -7.64
N HIS A 157 -16.56 -6.82 -8.05
CA HIS A 157 -15.82 -7.94 -7.46
C HIS A 157 -14.41 -7.56 -6.97
N GLY A 158 -14.01 -6.30 -7.13
CA GLY A 158 -12.72 -5.78 -6.68
C GLY A 158 -11.55 -6.22 -7.57
N VAL A 159 -10.35 -6.23 -7.00
CA VAL A 159 -9.12 -6.74 -7.63
C VAL A 159 -8.34 -7.56 -6.61
N PRO A 160 -7.49 -8.50 -7.06
CA PRO A 160 -6.52 -9.14 -6.18
C PRO A 160 -5.62 -8.09 -5.50
N ASN A 161 -5.53 -8.13 -4.18
CA ASN A 161 -4.74 -7.19 -3.39
C ASN A 161 -3.24 -7.54 -3.40
N TYR A 162 -2.64 -7.68 -4.59
CA TYR A 162 -1.23 -8.02 -4.72
C TYR A 162 -0.30 -6.92 -4.22
N PHE A 163 0.82 -7.32 -3.63
CA PHE A 163 1.98 -6.44 -3.53
C PHE A 163 2.58 -6.21 -4.92
N GLY A 164 2.63 -4.96 -5.37
CA GLY A 164 3.18 -4.60 -6.67
C GLY A 164 4.71 -4.70 -6.76
N GLU A 165 5.24 -4.63 -7.98
CA GLU A 165 6.67 -4.81 -8.31
C GLU A 165 7.63 -3.98 -7.44
N GLN A 166 7.25 -2.74 -7.10
CA GLN A 166 8.07 -1.86 -6.26
C GLN A 166 8.42 -2.48 -4.89
N ARG A 167 7.56 -3.38 -4.37
CA ARG A 167 7.81 -4.09 -3.11
C ARG A 167 8.99 -5.07 -3.20
N PHE A 168 9.26 -5.59 -4.39
CA PHE A 168 10.27 -6.61 -4.65
C PHE A 168 11.63 -6.03 -5.07
N GLY A 169 11.76 -4.70 -5.04
CA GLY A 169 12.97 -4.00 -5.46
C GLY A 169 13.14 -4.01 -6.98
N HIS A 170 14.21 -3.37 -7.45
CA HIS A 170 14.48 -3.27 -8.88
C HIS A 170 14.62 -4.67 -9.52
N ASN A 171 13.78 -4.97 -10.52
CA ASN A 171 13.71 -6.25 -11.22
C ASN A 171 13.59 -7.47 -10.28
N GLY A 172 12.89 -7.34 -9.14
CA GLY A 172 12.70 -8.45 -8.20
C GLY A 172 13.92 -8.83 -7.34
N ASN A 173 15.01 -8.07 -7.40
CA ASN A 173 16.28 -8.39 -6.72
C ASN A 173 16.13 -8.62 -5.21
N ASN A 174 15.18 -7.97 -4.54
CA ASN A 174 14.99 -8.21 -3.10
C ASN A 174 14.42 -9.60 -2.83
N VAL A 175 13.60 -10.15 -3.73
CA VAL A 175 13.08 -11.53 -3.62
C VAL A 175 14.23 -12.52 -3.83
N THR A 176 15.03 -12.32 -4.88
CA THR A 176 16.20 -13.15 -5.17
C THR A 176 17.18 -13.19 -3.99
N LYS A 177 17.49 -12.02 -3.42
CA LYS A 177 18.38 -11.93 -2.27
C LYS A 177 17.76 -12.49 -1.00
N ALA A 178 16.45 -12.36 -0.82
CA ALA A 178 15.77 -12.97 0.32
C ALA A 178 15.82 -14.49 0.24
N ARG A 179 15.66 -15.09 -0.95
CA ARG A 179 15.80 -16.52 -1.18
C ARG A 179 17.22 -17.01 -0.90
N ALA A 180 18.23 -16.39 -1.51
CA ALA A 180 19.64 -16.74 -1.27
C ALA A 180 20.03 -16.60 0.21
N TRP A 181 19.50 -15.59 0.91
CA TRP A 181 19.72 -15.44 2.33
C TRP A 181 19.00 -16.51 3.17
N GLY A 182 17.77 -16.89 2.79
CA GLY A 182 17.02 -17.98 3.42
C GLY A 182 17.69 -19.35 3.24
N ASN A 183 18.44 -19.54 2.16
CA ASN A 183 19.24 -20.73 1.86
C ASN A 183 20.66 -20.67 2.46
N ASP A 184 20.90 -19.76 3.41
CA ASP A 184 22.19 -19.59 4.10
C ASP A 184 23.40 -19.29 3.18
N GLU A 185 23.18 -18.83 1.95
CA GLU A 185 24.26 -18.54 0.99
C GLU A 185 25.12 -17.34 1.42
N PHE A 186 24.53 -16.42 2.20
CA PHE A 186 25.26 -15.26 2.76
C PHE A 186 24.60 -14.74 4.04
N ARG A 187 25.31 -13.84 4.76
CA ARG A 187 24.80 -13.20 5.98
C ARG A 187 24.47 -11.72 5.77
N VAL A 188 23.31 -11.29 6.26
CA VAL A 188 22.89 -9.88 6.25
C VAL A 188 23.16 -9.25 7.61
N ARG A 189 24.18 -8.38 7.70
CA ARG A 189 24.51 -7.63 8.94
C ARG A 189 23.72 -6.33 9.09
N ASP A 190 23.33 -5.72 7.98
CA ASP A 190 22.60 -4.45 7.96
C ASP A 190 21.11 -4.69 8.29
N LYS A 191 20.65 -4.07 9.40
CA LYS A 191 19.27 -4.23 9.89
C LYS A 191 18.22 -3.70 8.90
N SER A 192 18.52 -2.64 8.16
CA SER A 192 17.61 -2.07 7.17
C SER A 192 17.47 -3.00 5.96
N LYS A 193 18.59 -3.50 5.42
CA LYS A 193 18.57 -4.49 4.33
C LYS A 193 17.84 -5.76 4.73
N ARG A 194 18.07 -6.23 5.97
CA ARG A 194 17.35 -7.38 6.54
C ARG A 194 15.84 -7.16 6.51
N SER A 195 15.37 -5.99 6.97
CA SER A 195 13.95 -5.64 6.95
C SER A 195 13.37 -5.64 5.53
N PHE A 196 14.09 -5.09 4.55
CA PHE A 196 13.66 -5.10 3.15
C PHE A 196 13.54 -6.52 2.57
N TYR A 197 14.51 -7.40 2.81
CA TYR A 197 14.46 -8.79 2.32
C TYR A 197 13.33 -9.58 2.96
N LEU A 198 13.13 -9.45 4.28
CA LEU A 198 12.01 -10.10 4.95
C LEU A 198 10.66 -9.55 4.46
N SER A 199 10.56 -8.25 4.17
CA SER A 199 9.34 -7.69 3.58
C SER A 199 9.09 -8.20 2.18
N ALA A 200 10.13 -8.37 1.35
CA ALA A 200 9.97 -8.90 0.00
C ALA A 200 9.54 -10.38 0.03
N ALA A 201 10.16 -11.20 0.87
CA ALA A 201 9.83 -12.63 0.99
C ALA A 201 8.37 -12.87 1.41
N ARG A 202 7.91 -12.23 2.49
CA ARG A 202 6.53 -12.40 2.98
C ARG A 202 5.49 -11.92 1.95
N SER A 203 5.77 -10.79 1.28
CA SER A 203 4.91 -10.26 0.23
C SER A 203 4.88 -11.16 -1.01
N TRP A 204 5.99 -11.83 -1.33
CA TRP A 204 6.06 -12.79 -2.41
C TRP A 204 5.19 -14.02 -2.13
N MET A 205 5.34 -14.62 -0.95
CA MET A 205 4.54 -15.76 -0.52
C MET A 205 3.04 -15.43 -0.46
N PHE A 206 2.68 -14.24 0.04
CA PHE A 206 1.31 -13.74 0.00
C PHE A 206 0.76 -13.71 -1.44
N ASN A 207 1.50 -13.12 -2.39
CA ASN A 207 1.08 -13.07 -3.78
C ASN A 207 0.95 -14.46 -4.40
N GLN A 208 1.86 -15.39 -4.08
CA GLN A 208 1.79 -16.79 -4.57
C GLN A 208 0.50 -17.47 -4.10
N VAL A 209 0.14 -17.34 -2.81
CA VAL A 209 -1.10 -17.92 -2.28
C VAL A 209 -2.34 -17.30 -2.93
N LEU A 210 -2.37 -15.98 -3.07
CA LEU A 210 -3.46 -15.28 -3.74
C LEU A 210 -3.57 -15.70 -5.22
N SER A 211 -2.45 -15.86 -5.93
CA SER A 211 -2.41 -16.38 -7.30
C SER A 211 -3.01 -17.78 -7.40
N ALA A 212 -2.59 -18.68 -6.52
CA ALA A 212 -3.12 -20.04 -6.49
C ALA A 212 -4.63 -20.08 -6.21
N ARG A 213 -5.16 -19.19 -5.36
CA ARG A 213 -6.62 -19.08 -5.17
C ARG A 213 -7.34 -18.64 -6.44
N ILE A 214 -6.75 -17.74 -7.22
CA ILE A 214 -7.32 -17.32 -8.51
C ILE A 214 -7.30 -18.49 -9.49
N GLU A 215 -6.17 -19.20 -9.60
CA GLU A 215 -6.00 -20.35 -10.50
C GLU A 215 -6.99 -21.48 -10.21
N ASN A 216 -7.27 -21.70 -8.92
CA ASN A 216 -8.24 -22.70 -8.49
C ASN A 216 -9.70 -22.19 -8.47
N ASN A 217 -9.96 -20.95 -8.89
CA ASN A 217 -11.27 -20.30 -8.82
C ASN A 217 -11.87 -20.25 -7.40
N THR A 218 -11.02 -20.14 -6.38
CA THR A 218 -11.42 -20.11 -4.96
C THR A 218 -11.16 -18.76 -4.27
N VAL A 219 -10.86 -17.71 -5.04
CA VAL A 219 -10.57 -16.37 -4.51
C VAL A 219 -11.72 -15.77 -3.67
N ARG A 220 -12.96 -16.20 -3.90
CA ARG A 220 -14.16 -15.78 -3.14
C ARG A 220 -14.83 -16.94 -2.41
N SER A 221 -14.32 -18.17 -2.53
CA SER A 221 -14.93 -19.35 -1.93
C SER A 221 -14.32 -19.62 -0.56
N VAL A 222 -15.14 -19.58 0.47
CA VAL A 222 -14.71 -19.80 1.85
C VAL A 222 -14.41 -21.29 2.06
N MET A 223 -13.25 -21.57 2.65
CA MET A 223 -12.80 -22.90 3.03
C MET A 223 -12.87 -23.09 4.55
N ALA A 224 -12.95 -24.35 4.98
CA ALA A 224 -12.81 -24.66 6.40
C ALA A 224 -11.41 -24.24 6.88
N GLY A 225 -11.38 -23.50 7.97
CA GLY A 225 -10.19 -22.94 8.59
C GLY A 225 -9.69 -21.62 7.97
N ASP A 226 -10.45 -21.01 7.05
CA ASP A 226 -10.15 -19.66 6.57
C ASP A 226 -10.17 -18.64 7.70
N TRP A 227 -9.31 -17.64 7.58
CA TRP A 227 -9.34 -16.46 8.43
C TRP A 227 -9.98 -15.30 7.66
N LEU A 228 -11.10 -14.79 8.17
CA LEU A 228 -11.85 -13.72 7.55
C LEU A 228 -11.67 -12.42 8.32
N GLU A 229 -11.55 -11.30 7.61
CA GLU A 229 -11.44 -9.96 8.20
C GLU A 229 -12.53 -9.03 7.66
N SER A 230 -12.81 -7.97 8.41
CA SER A 230 -13.66 -6.86 7.96
C SER A 230 -12.95 -5.53 8.24
N GLU A 231 -13.30 -4.48 7.51
CA GLU A 231 -12.75 -3.15 7.79
C GLU A 231 -13.08 -2.65 9.21
N ALA A 232 -14.23 -3.06 9.75
CA ALA A 232 -14.70 -2.65 11.07
C ALA A 232 -14.03 -3.40 12.23
N ASP A 233 -13.62 -4.65 12.00
CA ASP A 233 -12.92 -5.47 13.00
C ASP A 233 -11.71 -6.19 12.39
N PRO A 234 -10.51 -5.59 12.50
CA PRO A 234 -9.29 -6.19 11.97
C PRO A 234 -8.77 -7.34 12.83
N ARG A 235 -9.45 -7.71 13.93
CA ARG A 235 -9.08 -8.91 14.71
C ARG A 235 -9.44 -10.19 13.99
N GLY A 236 -10.32 -10.13 12.98
CA GLY A 236 -10.71 -11.26 12.16
C GLY A 236 -11.44 -12.38 12.90
N MET A 237 -11.76 -13.44 12.15
CA MET A 237 -12.51 -14.60 12.63
C MET A 237 -12.06 -15.87 11.90
N LEU A 238 -11.82 -16.94 12.67
CA LEU A 238 -11.58 -18.28 12.13
C LEU A 238 -12.89 -18.95 11.72
N VAL A 239 -12.95 -19.46 10.49
CA VAL A 239 -14.09 -20.23 9.99
C VAL A 239 -13.91 -21.70 10.34
N ALA A 240 -14.44 -22.14 11.48
CA ALA A 240 -14.40 -23.56 11.84
C ALA A 240 -15.27 -24.43 10.92
N THR A 241 -16.42 -23.91 10.50
CA THR A 241 -17.38 -24.58 9.61
C THR A 241 -17.88 -23.58 8.57
N VAL A 242 -17.85 -23.96 7.29
CA VAL A 242 -18.39 -23.14 6.20
C VAL A 242 -19.91 -23.18 6.26
N THR A 243 -20.55 -22.01 6.24
CA THR A 243 -22.01 -21.85 6.23
C THR A 243 -22.42 -20.91 5.11
N ASP A 244 -23.64 -21.06 4.60
CA ASP A 244 -24.18 -20.18 3.56
C ASP A 244 -24.17 -18.71 3.99
N SER A 245 -24.40 -18.42 5.28
CA SER A 245 -24.37 -17.06 5.81
C SER A 245 -22.98 -16.43 5.68
N ILE A 246 -21.92 -17.18 6.01
CA ILE A 246 -20.53 -16.69 5.92
C ILE A 246 -20.16 -16.47 4.45
N GLN A 247 -20.55 -17.39 3.57
CA GLN A 247 -20.30 -17.23 2.13
C GLN A 247 -21.03 -15.99 1.58
N GLN A 248 -22.29 -15.77 1.97
CA GLN A 248 -23.05 -14.56 1.60
C GLN A 248 -22.42 -13.26 2.10
N ASP A 249 -21.78 -13.27 3.28
CA ASP A 249 -21.06 -12.11 3.79
C ASP A 249 -19.80 -11.81 2.97
N VAL A 250 -19.08 -12.83 2.50
CA VAL A 250 -17.94 -12.68 1.58
C VAL A 250 -18.39 -12.23 0.19
N ASP A 251 -19.47 -12.81 -0.32
CA ASP A 251 -20.05 -12.46 -1.63
C ASP A 251 -20.54 -11.01 -1.66
N ALA A 252 -21.04 -10.51 -0.53
CA ALA A 252 -21.47 -9.13 -0.35
C ALA A 252 -20.33 -8.17 0.05
N GLY A 253 -19.10 -8.65 0.20
CA GLY A 253 -17.94 -7.84 0.58
C GLY A 253 -17.92 -7.35 2.03
N ARG A 254 -18.76 -7.92 2.92
CA ARG A 254 -18.75 -7.62 4.36
C ARG A 254 -17.58 -8.29 5.07
N LEU A 255 -17.18 -9.46 4.59
CA LEU A 255 -16.01 -10.20 5.04
C LEU A 255 -15.06 -10.42 3.87
N SER A 256 -13.76 -10.43 4.16
CA SER A 256 -12.70 -10.68 3.19
C SER A 256 -11.91 -11.92 3.60
N ILE A 257 -11.71 -12.85 2.67
CA ILE A 257 -10.77 -13.96 2.83
C ILE A 257 -9.35 -13.40 2.85
N THR A 258 -8.54 -13.83 3.82
CA THR A 258 -7.15 -13.40 3.95
C THR A 258 -6.18 -14.40 3.30
N ALA A 259 -4.92 -13.99 3.17
CA ALA A 259 -3.81 -14.84 2.74
C ALA A 259 -2.60 -14.59 3.65
N PRO A 260 -1.66 -15.54 3.78
CA PRO A 260 -0.74 -15.56 4.89
C PRO A 260 0.40 -14.56 4.70
N MET A 261 0.72 -13.84 5.77
CA MET A 261 1.92 -13.02 5.89
C MET A 261 2.95 -13.76 6.75
N MET A 262 3.78 -14.58 6.10
CA MET A 262 4.70 -15.49 6.77
C MET A 262 5.67 -14.78 7.73
N GLY A 263 5.89 -15.40 8.88
CA GLY A 263 6.80 -14.98 9.93
C GLY A 263 7.06 -16.11 10.93
N ASP A 264 7.61 -15.77 12.09
CA ASP A 264 7.97 -16.77 13.12
C ASP A 264 6.76 -17.31 13.90
N ASN A 265 5.61 -16.60 13.84
CA ASN A 265 4.39 -17.01 14.52
C ASN A 265 3.59 -18.00 13.67
N ALA A 266 2.85 -18.88 14.34
CA ALA A 266 1.87 -19.73 13.67
C ALA A 266 0.82 -18.88 12.93
N LEU A 267 0.43 -19.35 11.74
CA LEU A 267 -0.65 -18.74 10.97
C LEU A 267 -1.99 -18.95 11.71
N PRO A 268 -2.92 -17.99 11.62
CA PRO A 268 -4.23 -18.11 12.24
C PRO A 268 -5.15 -19.09 11.51
N THR A 269 -4.86 -19.40 10.24
CA THR A 269 -5.59 -20.37 9.41
C THR A 269 -5.38 -21.80 9.91
N THR A 270 -6.40 -22.63 9.71
CA THR A 270 -6.39 -24.05 10.11
C THR A 270 -6.97 -24.93 8.99
N ALA A 271 -7.07 -26.24 9.22
CA ALA A 271 -7.76 -27.20 8.35
C ALA A 271 -7.40 -27.07 6.86
N ASP A 272 -8.41 -27.00 5.98
CA ASP A 272 -8.24 -26.99 4.52
C ASP A 272 -7.52 -25.72 4.05
N ALA A 273 -7.84 -24.56 4.64
CA ALA A 273 -7.19 -23.31 4.31
C ALA A 273 -5.68 -23.34 4.65
N GLN A 274 -5.31 -23.85 5.82
CA GLN A 274 -3.90 -24.00 6.19
C GLN A 274 -3.18 -25.01 5.29
N ALA A 275 -3.81 -26.14 4.99
CA ALA A 275 -3.23 -27.14 4.09
C ALA A 275 -2.97 -26.55 2.70
N PHE A 276 -3.92 -25.76 2.18
CA PHE A 276 -3.79 -25.04 0.91
C PHE A 276 -2.63 -24.05 0.94
N GLU A 277 -2.58 -23.19 1.97
CA GLU A 277 -1.54 -22.17 2.13
C GLU A 277 -0.15 -22.80 2.24
N MET A 278 0.00 -23.82 3.09
CA MET A 278 1.29 -24.47 3.32
C MET A 278 1.78 -25.25 2.09
N ALA A 279 0.88 -25.89 1.33
CA ALA A 279 1.24 -26.58 0.10
C ALA A 279 1.88 -25.64 -0.95
N ILE A 280 1.52 -24.35 -0.93
CA ILE A 280 2.08 -23.33 -1.82
C ILE A 280 3.39 -22.78 -1.23
N VAL A 281 3.40 -22.45 0.06
CA VAL A 281 4.58 -21.87 0.73
C VAL A 281 5.75 -22.86 0.76
N GLU A 282 5.48 -24.16 0.89
CA GLU A 282 6.52 -25.19 0.90
C GLU A 282 7.19 -25.38 -0.46
N GLN A 283 6.50 -25.09 -1.57
CA GLN A 283 7.12 -25.12 -2.91
C GLN A 283 8.25 -24.08 -3.03
N GLU A 284 8.15 -22.95 -2.34
CA GLU A 284 9.19 -21.91 -2.30
C GLU A 284 10.40 -22.30 -1.44
N ARG A 285 10.28 -23.27 -0.52
CA ARG A 285 11.42 -23.78 0.27
C ARG A 285 12.36 -24.69 -0.53
N HIS A 286 11.89 -25.19 -1.67
CA HIS A 286 12.60 -26.15 -2.52
C HIS A 286 13.13 -25.52 -3.82
N CYS A 287 13.02 -24.20 -3.99
CA CYS A 287 13.48 -23.43 -5.15
C CYS A 287 14.55 -22.38 -4.77
#